data_AF-A0A443RZ61-F1
#
_entry.id   AF-A0A443RZ61-F1
#
_cell.length_a   1.000
_cell.length_b   1.000
_cell.length_c   1.000
_cell.angle_alpha   90.00
_cell.angle_beta   90.00
_cell.angle_gamma   90.00
#
_symmetry.space_group_name_H-M   'P 1'
#
loop_
_entity.id
_entity.type
_entity.pdbx_description
1 polymer ?
#
loop_
_entity_poly.entity_id
_entity_poly.type
_entity_poly.pdbx_seq_one_letter_code
_entity_poly.pdbx_strand_id
1 'polypeptide(L)' 'MFQMRDHESQQELIPKSMKDYCETNNIAFKKYMQFIRIALTGVKDGPPVAEIITLLGVETSCKRLQNNKLYEAK' A
#
# COMPACT_ATOMS: atom_id res chain seq x y z
N MET A 1 19.21 20.55 0.91
CA MET A 1 19.02 20.05 2.28
C MET A 1 17.76 19.19 2.29
N PHE A 2 17.87 17.92 1.89
CA PHE A 2 16.73 17.00 1.88
C PHE A 2 16.47 16.56 3.32
N GLN A 3 15.31 16.96 3.85
CA GLN A 3 14.97 16.77 5.26
C GLN A 3 14.72 15.29 5.54
N MET A 4 15.52 14.72 6.45
CA MET A 4 15.20 13.48 7.16
C MET A 4 14.14 13.81 8.21
N ARG A 5 12.84 13.56 7.93
CA ARG A 5 11.79 13.70 8.96
C ARG A 5 10.53 12.82 8.81
N ASP A 6 10.52 11.81 7.94
CA ASP A 6 9.24 11.15 7.57
C ASP A 6 9.09 9.68 7.98
N HIS A 7 9.94 9.13 8.86
CA HIS A 7 9.81 7.71 9.24
C HIS A 7 8.73 7.44 10.30
N GLU A 8 8.49 8.37 11.21
CA GLU A 8 7.56 8.19 12.34
C GLU A 8 6.07 8.39 11.95
N SER A 9 5.79 8.98 10.78
CA SER A 9 4.42 9.30 10.36
C SER A 9 3.80 8.27 9.40
N GLN A 10 4.61 7.52 8.65
CA GLN A 10 4.08 6.66 7.57
C GLN A 10 3.37 5.40 8.07
N GLN A 11 3.79 4.85 9.21
CA GLN A 11 3.19 3.62 9.75
C GLN A 11 1.75 3.80 10.20
N GLU A 12 1.36 5.03 10.58
CA GLU A 12 -0.02 5.35 10.97
C GLU A 12 -0.81 6.00 9.82
N LEU A 13 -0.17 6.86 9.02
CA LEU A 13 -0.82 7.57 7.93
C LEU A 13 -1.26 6.61 6.81
N ILE A 14 -0.43 5.62 6.45
CA ILE A 14 -0.74 4.69 5.36
C ILE A 14 -2.00 3.86 5.66
N PRO A 15 -2.09 3.14 6.81
CA PRO A 15 -3.30 2.40 7.14
C PRO A 15 -4.54 3.29 7.24
N LYS A 16 -4.39 4.51 7.78
CA LYS A 16 -5.49 5.47 7.88
C LYS A 16 -6.00 5.89 6.50
N SER A 17 -5.12 6.39 5.62
CA SER A 17 -5.50 6.79 4.27
C SER A 17 -6.09 5.64 3.45
N MET A 18 -5.58 4.42 3.62
CA MET A 18 -6.14 3.24 2.97
C MET A 18 -7.52 2.86 3.52
N LYS A 19 -7.76 3.06 4.82
CA LYS A 19 -9.05 2.83 5.45
C LYS A 19 -10.09 3.84 4.96
N ASP A 20 -9.74 5.12 4.96
CA ASP A 20 -10.60 6.20 4.46
C ASP A 20 -10.99 5.97 2.99
N TYR A 21 -10.04 5.51 2.17
CA TYR A 21 -10.30 5.12 0.77
C TYR A 21 -11.28 3.94 0.68
N CYS A 22 -11.10 2.91 1.50
CA CYS A 22 -12.00 1.76 1.53
C CYS A 22 -13.42 2.14 1.95
N GLU A 23 -13.56 2.97 2.98
CA GLU A 23 -14.86 3.45 3.46
C GLU A 23 -15.58 4.28 2.39
N THR A 24 -14.87 5.21 1.75
CA THR A 24 -15.42 6.06 0.68
C THR A 24 -15.89 5.25 -0.54
N ASN A 25 -15.22 4.14 -0.85
CA ASN A 25 -15.52 3.32 -2.02
C ASN A 25 -16.30 2.03 -1.68
N ASN A 26 -16.73 1.87 -0.42
CA ASN A 26 -17.43 0.69 0.08
C ASN A 26 -16.68 -0.64 -0.21
N ILE A 27 -15.35 -0.61 -0.06
CA ILE A 27 -14.44 -1.74 -0.28
C ILE A 27 -14.12 -2.39 1.06
N ALA A 28 -14.18 -3.72 1.14
CA ALA A 28 -13.75 -4.45 2.32
C ALA A 28 -12.25 -4.25 2.56
N PHE A 29 -11.90 -3.54 3.64
CA PHE A 29 -10.52 -3.18 3.99
C PHE A 29 -9.56 -4.38 3.98
N LYS A 30 -9.98 -5.52 4.55
CA LYS A 30 -9.18 -6.76 4.57
C LYS A 30 -8.82 -7.26 3.17
N LYS A 31 -9.78 -7.23 2.23
CA LYS A 31 -9.58 -7.65 0.83
C LYS A 31 -8.67 -6.67 0.10
N TYR A 32 -8.85 -5.38 0.35
CA TYR A 32 -7.99 -4.34 -0.22
C TYR A 32 -6.54 -4.46 0.26
N MET A 33 -6.30 -4.67 1.56
CA MET A 33 -4.96 -4.87 2.11
C MET A 33 -4.26 -6.09 1.52
N GLN A 34 -5.00 -7.19 1.33
CA GLN A 34 -4.46 -8.39 0.68
C GLN A 34 -4.08 -8.11 -0.78
N PHE A 35 -4.91 -7.37 -1.52
CA PHE A 35 -4.62 -6.96 -2.89
C PHE A 35 -3.36 -6.10 -2.96
N ILE A 36 -3.27 -5.05 -2.14
CA ILE A 36 -2.11 -4.16 -2.10
C ILE A 36 -0.84 -4.93 -1.75
N ARG A 37 -0.91 -5.86 -0.78
CA ARG A 37 0.23 -6.73 -0.45
C ARG A 37 0.70 -7.52 -1.66
N ILE A 38 -0.20 -8.25 -2.32
CA ILE A 38 0.13 -9.02 -3.53
C ILE A 38 0.70 -8.10 -4.61
N ALA A 39 0.15 -6.89 -4.77
CA ALA A 39 0.62 -5.96 -5.77
C ALA A 39 2.04 -5.44 -5.48
N LEU A 40 2.41 -5.29 -4.21
CA LEU A 40 3.72 -4.85 -3.77
C LEU A 40 4.75 -5.98 -3.72
N THR A 41 4.38 -7.20 -3.34
CA THR A 41 5.33 -8.27 -3.01
C THR A 41 5.21 -9.52 -3.87
N GLY A 42 4.11 -9.69 -4.60
CA GLY A 42 3.79 -10.92 -5.33
C GLY A 42 3.28 -12.06 -4.44
N VAL A 43 3.16 -11.86 -3.12
CA VAL A 43 2.72 -12.90 -2.17
C VAL A 43 1.53 -12.43 -1.32
N LYS A 44 0.68 -13.38 -0.95
CA LYS A 44 -0.55 -13.11 -0.16
C LYS A 44 -0.28 -12.93 1.34
N ASP A 45 0.79 -13.54 1.84
CA ASP A 45 1.17 -13.57 3.25
C ASP A 45 2.46 -12.78 3.46
N GLY A 46 2.61 -12.18 4.63
CA GLY A 46 3.76 -11.34 4.95
C GLY A 46 3.43 -10.24 5.95
N PRO A 47 4.37 -9.30 6.16
CA PRO A 47 4.20 -8.21 7.11
C PRO A 47 3.03 -7.27 6.74
N PRO A 48 2.64 -6.37 7.66
CA PRO A 48 1.70 -5.29 7.37
C PRO A 48 2.11 -4.47 6.14
N VAL A 49 1.11 -4.00 5.38
CA VAL A 49 1.33 -3.20 4.16
C VAL A 49 2.15 -1.93 4.44
N ALA A 50 1.93 -1.30 5.60
CA ALA A 50 2.69 -0.12 5.99
C ALA A 50 4.19 -0.42 6.12
N GLU A 51 4.56 -1.53 6.78
CA GLU A 51 5.96 -1.96 6.90
C GLU A 51 6.58 -2.27 5.53
N ILE A 52 5.81 -2.91 4.64
CA ILE A 52 6.25 -3.20 3.27
C ILE A 52 6.55 -1.90 2.51
N ILE A 53 5.67 -0.89 2.60
CA ILE A 53 5.86 0.40 1.93
C ILE A 53 7.05 1.14 2.53
N THR A 54 7.22 1.12 3.85
CA THR A 54 8.37 1.71 4.52
C THR A 54 9.68 1.05 4.05
N LEU A 55 9.71 -0.27 3.90
CA LEU A 55 10.88 -1.02 3.44
C LEU A 55 11.21 -0.75 1.96
N LEU A 56 10.20 -0.73 1.09
CA LEU A 56 10.37 -0.52 -0.35
C LEU A 56 10.64 0.94 -0.72
N GLY A 57 10.19 1.87 0.13
CA GLY A 57 10.06 3.29 -0.18
C GLY A 57 8.79 3.60 -0.98
N VAL A 58 8.29 4.83 -0.82
CA VAL A 58 7.05 5.31 -1.44
C VAL A 58 7.11 5.25 -2.97
N GLU A 59 8.22 5.70 -3.57
CA GLU A 59 8.36 5.74 -5.03
C GLU A 59 8.29 4.33 -5.66
N THR A 60 9.04 3.37 -5.11
CA THR A 60 9.02 1.97 -5.54
C THR A 60 7.63 1.37 -5.37
N SER A 61 6.98 1.66 -4.24
CA SER A 61 5.64 1.17 -3.94
C SER A 61 4.63 1.67 -4.96
N CYS A 62 4.64 2.97 -5.27
CA CYS A 62 3.79 3.58 -6.30
C CYS A 62 4.06 2.96 -7.68
N LYS A 63 5.32 2.82 -8.09
CA LYS A 63 5.68 2.19 -9.38
C LYS A 63 5.15 0.76 -9.48
N ARG A 64 5.28 -0.04 -8.41
CA ARG A 64 4.76 -1.41 -8.36
C ARG A 64 3.25 -1.45 -8.46
N LEU A 65 2.55 -0.58 -7.73
CA LEU A 65 1.09 -0.48 -7.77
C LEU A 65 0.57 -0.05 -9.15
N GLN A 66 1.22 0.91 -9.81
CA GLN A 66 0.86 1.37 -11.15
C GLN A 66 1.10 0.32 -12.24
N ASN A 67 2.20 -0.43 -12.14
CA ASN A 67 2.52 -1.49 -13.09
C ASN A 67 1.69 -2.76 -12.87
N ASN A 68 0.92 -2.81 -11.78
CA ASN A 68 0.10 -3.95 -11.45
C ASN A 68 -1.16 -3.97 -12.35
N LYS A 69 -1.06 -4.63 -13.51
CA LYS A 69 -2.13 -4.78 -14.51
C LYS A 69 -3.31 -5.69 -14.06
N LEU A 70 -3.66 -5.73 -12.78
CA LEU A 70 -4.64 -6.71 -12.27
C LEU A 70 -6.11 -6.44 -12.63
N TYR A 71 -6.41 -5.51 -13.54
CA TYR A 71 -7.74 -5.36 -14.14
C TYR A 71 -7.67 -4.94 -15.62
N GLU A 72 -7.02 -5.73 -16.47
CA GLU A 72 -7.54 -5.90 -17.84
C GLU A 72 -8.63 -6.98 -17.76
N ALA A 73 -9.82 -6.59 -17.29
CA ALA A 73 -11.01 -7.42 -17.46
C ALA A 73 -11.29 -7.50 -18.97
N LYS A 74 -11.02 -8.67 -19.55
CA LYS A 74 -11.64 -9.10 -20.81
C LYS A 74 -13.03 -9.64 -20.52
#